data_AF-A0A2I8DR92-F1
#
_entry.id   AF-A0A2I8DR92-F1
#
_cell.length_a   1.000
_cell.length_b   1.000
_cell.length_c   1.000
_cell.angle_alpha   90.00
_cell.angle_beta   90.00
_cell.angle_gamma   90.00
#
_symmetry.space_group_name_H-M   'P 1'
#
loop_
_entity.id
_entity.type
_entity.pdbx_description
1 polymer ?
#
loop_
_entity_poly.entity_id
_entity_poly.type
_entity_poly.pdbx_seq_one_letter_code
_entity_poly.pdbx_strand_id
1 'polypeptide(L)'
;MDADEDSSAGSRDRRTRANVFPKAILVAMRQATDASCGVISRALITHDPEAIWRELHALCGGLLSLGSVELAELCKGLQHVLREEGIEVFAGLWPALRAELMETLDALPAAQDDDVSS
;
A
#
# COMPACT_ATOMS: atom_id res chain seq x y z
N MET A 1 -19.04 47.27 4.81
CA MET A 1 -18.45 47.44 6.14
C MET A 1 -19.60 47.17 7.08
N ASP A 2 -19.76 45.98 7.64
CA ASP A 2 -18.80 44.94 8.09
C ASP A 2 -19.50 43.56 7.91
N ALA A 3 -18.90 42.52 7.32
CA ALA A 3 -17.85 41.62 7.83
C ALA A 3 -18.24 40.90 9.15
N ASP A 4 -18.12 39.56 9.12
CA ASP A 4 -18.29 38.53 10.19
C ASP A 4 -19.30 37.47 9.70
N GLU A 5 -18.95 36.45 8.92
CA GLU A 5 -17.87 35.46 9.08
C GLU A 5 -17.98 34.67 10.40
N ASP A 6 -18.88 33.68 10.41
CA ASP A 6 -18.76 32.54 11.33
C ASP A 6 -18.86 31.24 10.53
N SER A 7 -17.79 31.00 9.78
CA SER A 7 -17.52 29.72 9.14
C SER A 7 -17.04 28.77 10.21
N SER A 8 -18.00 28.05 10.81
CA SER A 8 -17.73 26.94 11.73
C SER A 8 -17.06 25.80 10.98
N ALA A 9 -15.74 25.93 10.81
CA ALA A 9 -14.86 24.88 10.37
C ALA A 9 -14.77 23.84 11.50
N GLY A 10 -15.75 22.94 11.52
CA GLY A 10 -15.71 21.70 12.27
C GLY A 10 -14.47 20.91 11.85
N SER A 11 -13.41 21.09 12.65
CA SER A 11 -12.17 20.33 12.65
C SER A 11 -12.47 18.85 12.50
N ARG A 12 -12.26 18.32 11.29
CA ARG A 12 -12.28 16.88 11.02
C ARG A 12 -10.99 16.31 11.59
N ASP A 13 -10.97 16.12 12.90
CA ASP A 13 -10.06 15.23 13.60
C ASP A 13 -10.38 13.79 13.15
N ARG A 14 -10.10 13.49 11.88
CA ARG A 14 -9.85 12.11 11.42
C ARG A 14 -8.42 11.77 11.84
N ARG A 15 -8.18 11.73 13.14
CA ARG A 15 -7.21 10.78 13.67
C ARG A 15 -7.78 9.40 13.35
N THR A 16 -7.41 8.89 12.17
CA THR A 16 -7.46 7.46 11.87
C THR A 16 -6.89 6.78 13.11
N ARG A 17 -7.74 6.09 13.88
CA ARG A 17 -7.23 5.25 14.97
C ARG A 17 -6.18 4.38 14.31
N ALA A 18 -4.93 4.51 14.73
CA ALA A 18 -3.87 3.64 14.27
C ALA A 18 -4.34 2.22 14.56
N ASN A 19 -4.75 1.49 13.52
CA ASN A 19 -5.10 0.08 13.67
C ASN A 19 -3.80 -0.60 14.05
N VAL A 20 -3.73 -1.06 15.29
CA VAL A 20 -2.58 -1.80 15.80
C VAL A 20 -2.78 -3.25 15.37
N PHE A 21 -1.90 -3.76 14.51
CA PHE A 21 -2.03 -5.11 13.97
C PHE A 21 -1.20 -6.11 14.77
N PRO A 22 -1.68 -7.34 14.98
CA PRO A 22 -0.82 -8.42 15.46
C PRO A 22 0.46 -8.50 14.63
N LYS A 23 1.62 -8.55 15.29
CA LYS A 23 2.94 -8.58 14.64
C LYS A 23 3.02 -9.69 13.58
N ALA A 24 2.44 -10.85 13.86
CA ALA A 24 2.40 -11.98 12.92
C ALA A 24 1.69 -11.63 11.60
N ILE A 25 0.62 -10.82 11.63
CA ILE A 25 -0.12 -10.40 10.42
C ILE A 25 0.75 -9.46 9.59
N LEU A 26 1.43 -8.50 10.22
CA LEU A 26 2.33 -7.58 9.50
C LEU A 26 3.52 -8.32 8.90
N VAL A 27 4.11 -9.29 9.62
CA VAL A 27 5.18 -10.15 9.09
C VAL A 27 4.68 -10.95 7.88
N ALA A 28 3.50 -11.55 7.96
CA ALA A 28 2.92 -12.30 6.85
C ALA A 28 2.65 -11.40 5.63
N MET A 29 2.11 -10.19 5.86
CA MET A 29 1.91 -9.21 4.79
C MET A 29 3.23 -8.80 4.15
N ARG A 30 4.27 -8.55 4.95
CA ARG A 30 5.60 -8.20 4.46
C ARG A 30 6.19 -9.27 3.57
N GLN A 31 6.07 -10.53 3.97
CA GLN A 31 6.52 -11.67 3.18
C GLN A 31 5.73 -11.80 1.87
N ALA A 32 4.41 -11.63 1.93
CA ALA A 32 3.57 -11.65 0.74
C ALA A 32 3.94 -10.52 -0.24
N THR A 33 4.12 -9.30 0.27
CA THR A 33 4.53 -8.15 -0.54
C THR A 33 5.88 -8.36 -1.18
N ASP A 34 6.88 -8.83 -0.44
CA ASP A 34 8.22 -9.09 -1.00
C ASP A 34 8.19 -10.18 -2.08
N ALA A 35 7.40 -11.25 -1.86
CA ALA A 35 7.19 -12.30 -2.86
C ALA A 35 6.53 -11.74 -4.14
N SER A 36 5.46 -10.97 -4.02
CA SER A 36 4.81 -10.31 -5.15
C SER A 36 5.75 -9.34 -5.87
N CYS A 37 6.57 -8.57 -5.14
CA CYS A 37 7.59 -7.71 -5.74
C CYS A 37 8.63 -8.51 -6.55
N GLY A 38 9.02 -9.69 -6.06
CA GLY A 38 9.89 -10.61 -6.79
C GLY A 38 9.24 -11.14 -8.09
N VAL A 39 7.95 -11.47 -8.04
CA VAL A 39 7.18 -11.90 -9.23
C VAL A 39 7.06 -10.75 -10.23
N ILE A 40 6.67 -9.55 -9.81
CA ILE A 40 6.57 -8.36 -10.67
C ILE A 40 7.92 -8.06 -11.35
N SER A 41 9.01 -8.10 -10.59
CA SER A 41 10.36 -7.85 -11.14
C SER A 41 10.75 -8.90 -12.19
N ARG A 42 10.34 -10.16 -12.02
CA ARG A 42 10.54 -11.21 -13.03
C ARG A 42 9.64 -11.02 -14.25
N ALA A 43 8.39 -10.66 -14.04
CA ALA A 43 7.41 -10.43 -15.09
C ALA A 43 7.79 -9.25 -16.00
N LEU A 44 8.47 -8.23 -15.43
CA LEU A 44 9.11 -7.16 -16.21
C LEU A 44 10.18 -7.69 -17.17
N ILE A 45 11.01 -8.64 -16.74
CA ILE A 45 12.07 -9.24 -17.58
C ILE A 45 11.45 -10.13 -18.67
N THR A 46 10.38 -10.85 -18.35
CA THR A 46 9.72 -11.78 -19.28
C THR A 46 8.62 -11.13 -20.12
N HIS A 47 8.42 -9.82 -20.00
CA HIS A 47 7.35 -9.05 -20.63
C HIS A 47 5.94 -9.67 -20.43
N ASP A 48 5.60 -10.06 -19.19
CA ASP A 48 4.31 -10.64 -18.82
C ASP A 48 3.43 -9.63 -18.05
N PRO A 49 2.67 -8.76 -18.74
CA PRO A 49 1.83 -7.76 -18.07
C PRO A 49 0.69 -8.38 -17.26
N GLU A 50 0.22 -9.57 -17.62
CA GLU A 50 -0.86 -10.25 -16.90
C GLU A 50 -0.39 -10.73 -15.53
N ALA A 51 0.85 -11.22 -15.41
CA ALA A 51 1.45 -11.52 -14.11
C ALA A 51 1.57 -10.27 -13.23
N ILE A 52 2.03 -9.14 -13.80
CA ILE A 52 2.14 -7.88 -13.05
C ILE A 52 0.76 -7.44 -12.54
N TRP A 53 -0.26 -7.45 -13.41
CA TRP A 53 -1.62 -7.07 -13.05
C TRP A 53 -2.17 -7.94 -11.90
N ARG A 54 -2.02 -9.26 -12.00
CA ARG A 54 -2.50 -10.20 -10.96
C ARG A 54 -1.85 -9.93 -9.60
N GLU A 55 -0.53 -9.72 -9.56
CA GLU A 55 0.18 -9.43 -8.31
C GLU A 55 -0.24 -8.08 -7.72
N LEU A 56 -0.34 -7.03 -8.55
CA LEU A 56 -0.85 -5.74 -8.08
C LEU A 56 -2.29 -5.85 -7.54
N HIS A 57 -3.14 -6.67 -8.16
CA HIS A 57 -4.50 -6.89 -7.71
C HIS A 57 -4.55 -7.64 -6.36
N ALA A 58 -3.72 -8.66 -6.20
CA ALA A 58 -3.58 -9.38 -4.94
C ALA A 58 -3.11 -8.46 -3.81
N LEU A 59 -2.12 -7.60 -4.08
CA LEU A 59 -1.63 -6.61 -3.12
C LEU A 59 -2.71 -5.62 -2.71
N CYS A 60 -3.52 -5.10 -3.66
CA CYS A 60 -4.68 -4.27 -3.31
C CYS A 60 -5.60 -4.96 -2.28
N GLY A 61 -5.94 -6.23 -2.52
CA GLY A 61 -6.80 -7.00 -1.63
C GLY A 61 -6.21 -7.19 -0.24
N GLY A 62 -4.92 -7.53 -0.15
CA GLY A 62 -4.21 -7.66 1.12
C GLY A 62 -4.16 -6.35 1.90
N LEU A 63 -3.83 -5.24 1.23
CA LEU A 63 -3.72 -3.91 1.85
C LEU A 63 -5.07 -3.37 2.33
N LEU A 64 -6.15 -3.58 1.55
CA LEU A 64 -7.51 -3.23 1.98
C LEU A 64 -7.94 -4.04 3.20
N SER A 65 -7.54 -5.30 3.29
CA SER A 65 -7.82 -6.15 4.46
C SER A 65 -7.11 -5.67 5.73
N LEU A 66 -5.98 -4.96 5.56
CA LEU A 66 -5.29 -4.25 6.63
C LEU A 66 -5.78 -2.80 6.81
N GLY A 67 -6.82 -2.37 6.08
CA GLY A 67 -7.32 -1.00 6.15
C GLY A 67 -6.35 0.07 5.63
N SER A 68 -5.27 -0.31 4.94
CA SER A 68 -4.35 0.63 4.28
C SER A 68 -4.91 1.05 2.93
N VAL A 69 -5.79 2.04 2.95
CA VAL A 69 -6.48 2.53 1.75
C VAL A 69 -5.50 3.24 0.82
N GLU A 70 -4.57 4.04 1.36
CA GLU A 70 -3.60 4.76 0.51
C GLU A 70 -2.74 3.81 -0.33
N LEU A 71 -2.21 2.74 0.27
CA LEU A 71 -1.40 1.76 -0.45
C LEU A 71 -2.23 0.95 -1.46
N ALA A 72 -3.48 0.61 -1.12
CA ALA A 72 -4.36 -0.06 -2.06
C ALA A 72 -4.68 0.82 -3.28
N GLU A 73 -4.88 2.12 -3.11
CA GLU A 73 -5.08 3.06 -4.20
C GLU A 73 -3.81 3.25 -5.03
N LEU A 74 -2.62 3.24 -4.41
CA LEU A 74 -1.35 3.22 -5.13
C LEU A 74 -1.29 2.01 -6.07
N CYS A 75 -1.53 0.80 -5.57
CA CYS A 75 -1.53 -0.42 -6.39
C CYS A 75 -2.58 -0.40 -7.52
N LYS A 76 -3.76 0.22 -7.31
CA LYS A 76 -4.75 0.44 -8.38
C LYS A 76 -4.27 1.45 -9.43
N GLY A 77 -3.64 2.54 -9.01
CA GLY A 77 -3.03 3.50 -9.93
C GLY A 77 -1.98 2.84 -10.83
N LEU A 78 -1.21 1.90 -10.28
CA LEU A 78 -0.23 1.12 -11.04
C LEU A 78 -0.86 0.14 -12.03
N GLN A 79 -1.97 -0.50 -11.66
CA GLN A 79 -2.76 -1.28 -12.60
C GLN A 79 -3.20 -0.41 -13.78
N HIS A 80 -3.67 0.82 -13.51
CA HIS A 80 -4.05 1.75 -14.56
C HIS A 80 -2.87 2.11 -15.48
N VAL A 81 -1.72 2.50 -14.92
CA VAL A 81 -0.50 2.78 -15.71
C VAL A 81 -0.12 1.59 -16.59
N LEU A 82 -0.08 0.38 -16.03
CA LEU A 82 0.26 -0.82 -16.78
C LEU A 82 -0.69 -1.04 -17.98
N ARG A 83 -1.98 -0.77 -17.80
CA ARG A 83 -3.00 -0.99 -18.84
C ARG A 83 -3.02 0.11 -19.90
N GLU A 84 -2.90 1.37 -19.50
CA GLU A 84 -3.02 2.50 -20.43
C GLU A 84 -1.69 2.86 -21.10
N GLU A 85 -0.57 2.75 -20.35
CA GLU A 85 0.76 3.20 -20.81
C GLU A 85 1.70 2.02 -21.13
N GLY A 86 1.33 0.82 -20.70
CA GLY A 86 2.05 -0.41 -21.02
C GLY A 86 3.23 -0.70 -20.09
N ILE A 87 3.84 -1.86 -20.35
CA ILE A 87 4.86 -2.44 -19.48
C ILE A 87 6.15 -1.64 -19.40
N GLU A 88 6.54 -0.94 -20.48
CA GLU A 88 7.79 -0.16 -20.52
C GLU A 88 7.74 1.07 -19.60
N VAL A 89 6.61 1.79 -19.61
CA VAL A 89 6.41 2.93 -18.71
C VAL A 89 6.34 2.43 -17.26
N PHE A 90 5.59 1.36 -17.01
CA PHE A 90 5.54 0.73 -15.70
C PHE A 90 6.93 0.31 -15.21
N ALA A 91 7.77 -0.27 -16.07
CA ALA A 91 9.13 -0.70 -15.74
C ALA A 91 10.01 0.46 -15.26
N GLY A 92 9.88 1.64 -15.87
CA GLY A 92 10.61 2.84 -15.46
C GLY A 92 10.22 3.34 -14.06
N LEU A 93 8.96 3.14 -13.66
CA LEU A 93 8.45 3.57 -12.36
C LEU A 93 8.67 2.53 -11.25
N TRP A 94 8.74 1.24 -11.62
CA TRP A 94 8.72 0.13 -10.67
C TRP A 94 9.76 0.20 -9.53
N PRO A 95 11.03 0.59 -9.75
CA PRO A 95 12.01 0.64 -8.67
C PRO A 95 11.63 1.61 -7.53
N ALA A 96 11.14 2.80 -7.87
CA ALA A 96 10.72 3.80 -6.89
C ALA A 96 9.46 3.34 -6.14
N LEU A 97 8.51 2.74 -6.87
CA LEU A 97 7.26 2.25 -6.31
C LEU A 97 7.46 1.07 -5.36
N ARG A 98 8.37 0.17 -5.70
CA ARG A 98 8.75 -0.94 -4.82
C ARG A 98 9.32 -0.42 -3.51
N ALA A 99 10.16 0.61 -3.55
CA ALA A 99 10.73 1.21 -2.35
C ALA A 99 9.62 1.82 -1.46
N GLU A 100 8.73 2.62 -2.05
CA GLU A 100 7.61 3.25 -1.35
C GLU A 100 6.67 2.22 -0.68
N LEU A 101 6.33 1.14 -1.40
CA LEU A 101 5.49 0.06 -0.89
C LEU A 101 6.11 -0.62 0.33
N MET A 102 7.42 -0.91 0.28
CA MET A 102 8.12 -1.57 1.38
C MET A 102 8.30 -0.63 2.58
N GLU A 103 8.65 0.63 2.34
CA GLU A 103 8.82 1.64 3.40
C GLU A 103 7.51 1.89 4.14
N THR A 104 6.42 2.08 3.40
CA THR A 104 5.11 2.33 4.02
C THR A 104 4.62 1.11 4.81
N LEU A 105 4.87 -0.11 4.31
CA LEU A 105 4.51 -1.33 5.02
C LEU A 105 5.32 -1.49 6.31
N ASP A 106 6.61 -1.17 6.28
CA ASP A 106 7.50 -1.21 7.45
C ASP A 106 7.14 -0.11 8.49
N ALA A 107 6.45 0.96 8.06
CA ALA A 107 5.95 2.01 8.95
C ALA A 107 4.62 1.65 9.65
N LEU A 108 3.97 0.53 9.32
CA LEU A 108 2.71 0.15 9.95
C LEU A 108 2.89 -0.21 11.45
N PRO A 109 2.02 0.31 12.33
CA PRO A 109 2.15 0.07 13.76
C PRO A 109 1.79 -1.37 14.14
N ALA A 110 2.76 -2.09 14.68
CA ALA A 110 2.58 -3.43 15.24
C ALA A 110 2.09 -3.36 16.69
N ALA A 111 1.23 -4.31 17.09
CA ALA A 111 0.99 -4.63 18.49
C ALA A 111 2.32 -5.08 19.10
N GLN A 112 2.72 -4.46 20.20
CA GLN A 112 3.72 -5.08 21.06
C GLN A 112 3.04 -6.28 21.70
N ASP A 113 3.62 -7.47 21.53
CA ASP A 113 3.28 -8.61 22.38
C ASP A 113 3.77 -8.21 23.77
N ASP A 114 2.92 -7.56 24.56
CA ASP A 114 3.20 -7.32 25.97
C ASP A 114 3.41 -8.70 26.60
N ASP A 115 4.67 -8.96 26.93
CA ASP A 115 5.17 -10.14 27.60
C ASP A 115 4.26 -10.46 28.78
N VAL A 116 3.47 -11.53 28.65
CA VAL A 116 2.81 -12.19 29.78
C VAL A 116 3.93 -12.87 30.57
N SER A 117 4.71 -12.06 31.27
CA SER A 117 5.57 -12.50 32.36
C SER A 117 4.64 -13.04 33.45
N SER A 118 4.53 -14.38 33.49
CA SER A 118 3.86 -15.16 34.54
C SER A 118 4.68 -15.19 35.83
#